data_AF-X1B9M7-F1
#
_entry.id   AF-X1B9M7-F1
#
_cell.length_a   1.000
_cell.length_b   1.000
_cell.length_c   1.000
_cell.angle_alpha   90.00
_cell.angle_beta   90.00
_cell.angle_gamma   90.00
#
_symmetry.space_group_name_H-M   'P 1'
#
loop_
_entity.id
_entity.type
_entity.pdbx_description
1 polymer ?
#
loop_
_entity_poly.entity_id
_entity_poly.type
_entity_poly.pdbx_seq_one_letter_code
_entity_poly.pdbx_strand_id
1 'polypeptide(L)' 'SWDCSDDNGREVASGIYFISLDIDDYKQIKKVVLLK' A
#
# COMPACT_ATOMS: atom_id res chain seq x y z
N SER A 1 -5.17 0.05 -8.99
CA SER A 1 -4.60 -1.07 -8.22
C SER A 1 -3.13 -0.78 -7.99
N TRP A 2 -2.57 -1.03 -6.80
CA TRP A 2 -1.13 -0.89 -6.55
C TRP A 2 -0.38 -2.04 -7.23
N ASP A 3 0.78 -1.74 -7.82
CA ASP A 3 1.60 -2.64 -8.62
C ASP A 3 2.77 -3.28 -7.84
N CYS A 4 2.82 -3.08 -6.52
CA CYS A 4 3.88 -3.57 -5.63
C CYS A 4 5.27 -2.96 -5.92
N SER A 5 5.31 -1.76 -6.51
CA SER A 5 6.53 -0.97 -6.70
C SER A 5 6.56 0.25 -5.78
N ASP A 6 7.76 0.71 -5.45
CA ASP A 6 8.01 2.00 -4.80
C ASP A 6 8.02 3.15 -5.82
N ASP A 7 8.20 4.39 -5.34
CA ASP A 7 8.20 5.60 -6.17
C ASP A 7 9.33 5.67 -7.21
N ASN A 8 10.34 4.81 -7.09
CA ASN A 8 11.44 4.69 -8.05
C ASN A 8 11.23 3.52 -9.04
N GLY A 9 10.06 2.87 -9.00
CA GLY A 9 9.74 1.71 -9.82
C GLY A 9 10.44 0.42 -9.37
N ARG A 10 10.95 0.37 -8.12
CA ARG A 10 11.59 -0.83 -7.58
C ARG A 10 10.55 -1.70 -6.89
N GLU A 11 10.59 -3.00 -7.13
CA GLU A 11 9.71 -3.93 -6.41
C GLU A 11 9.96 -3.88 -4.91
N VAL A 12 8.87 -3.84 -4.14
CA VAL A 12 8.95 -3.91 -2.67
C VAL A 12 9.03 -5.36 -2.18
N ALA A 13 9.56 -5.53 -0.97
CA ALA A 13 9.72 -6.83 -0.33
C ALA A 13 8.38 -7.48 0.05
N SER A 14 8.35 -8.80 0.22
CA SER A 14 7.18 -9.47 0.80
C SER A 14 6.95 -9.00 2.24
N GLY A 15 5.70 -8.75 2.61
CA GLY A 15 5.39 -8.16 3.91
C GLY A 15 3.97 -7.66 4.06
N ILE A 16 3.72 -7.01 5.20
CA ILE A 16 2.44 -6.36 5.50
C ILE A 16 2.57 -4.87 5.18
N TYR A 17 1.66 -4.37 4.36
CA TYR A 17 1.58 -2.97 3.98
C TYR A 17 0.25 -2.37 4.44
N PHE A 18 0.27 -1.08 4.76
CA PHE A 18 -0.93 -0.31 5.12
C PHE A 18 -1.10 0.80 4.09
N ILE A 19 -2.28 0.84 3.48
CA ILE A 19 -2.68 1.90 2.56
C ILE A 19 -3.63 2.81 3.34
N SER A 20 -3.28 4.08 3.48
CA SER A 20 -4.12 5.11 4.09
C SER A 20 -4.76 5.98 3.02
N LEU A 21 -6.08 6.17 3.11
CA LEU A 21 -6.82 7.17 2.37
C LEU A 21 -7.34 8.21 3.36
N ASP A 22 -7.01 9.48 3.13
CA ASP A 22 -7.44 10.63 3.93
C ASP A 22 -8.08 11.65 2.97
N ILE A 23 -9.38 11.89 3.10
CA ILE A 23 -10.15 12.84 2.28
C ILE A 23 -11.12 13.56 3.21
N ASP A 24 -10.91 14.86 3.43
CA ASP A 24 -11.75 15.72 4.28
C ASP A 24 -12.08 15.06 5.64
N ASP A 25 -13.35 14.70 5.86
CA ASP A 25 -13.85 14.06 7.09
C ASP A 25 -13.79 12.52 7.05
N TYR A 26 -13.21 11.94 6.01
CA TYR A 26 -13.13 10.50 5.77
C TYR A 26 -11.70 9.98 5.87
N LYS A 27 -11.50 8.98 6.73
CA LYS A 27 -10.24 8.25 6.86
C LYS A 27 -10.47 6.75 6.73
N GLN A 28 -9.64 6.09 5.94
CA GLN A 28 -9.65 4.64 5.79
C GLN A 28 -8.23 4.10 5.78
N ILE A 29 -8.03 2.98 6.48
CA ILE A 29 -6.79 2.20 6.42
C ILE A 29 -7.11 0.82 5.89
N LYS A 30 -6.36 0.37 4.89
CA LYS A 30 -6.44 -0.98 4.33
C LYS A 30 -5.13 -1.72 4.55
N LYS A 31 -5.20 -2.87 5.23
CA LYS A 31 -4.10 -3.82 5.35
C LYS A 31 -3.99 -4.64 4.07
N VAL A 32 -2.78 -4.78 3.54
CA VAL A 32 -2.43 -5.62 2.40
C VAL A 32 -1.33 -6.56 2.83
N VAL A 33 -1.45 -7.84 2.47
CA VAL A 33 -0.40 -8.83 2.66
C VAL A 33 0.15 -9.14 1.28
N LEU A 34 1.43 -8.80 1.07
CA LEU A 34 2.15 -9.16 -0.13
C LEU A 34 2.89 -10.47 0.13
N LEU A 35 2.38 -11.54 -0.49
CA LEU A 35 3.01 -12.86 -0.53
C LEU A 35 3.58 -13.04 -1.94
N LYS A 36 4.86 -13.37 -2.04
CA LYS A 36 5.53 -13.84 -3.25
C LYS A 36 5.90 -15.30 -3.06
#